data_AF-A0A4Z1QTC5-F1
#
_entry.id   AF-A0A4Z1QTC5-F1
#
_cell.length_a   1.000
_cell.length_b   1.000
_cell.length_c   1.000
_cell.angle_alpha   90.00
_cell.angle_beta   90.00
_cell.angle_gamma   90.00
#
_symmetry.space_group_name_H-M   'P 1'
#
loop_
_entity.id
_entity.type
_entity.pdbx_description
1 polymer ?
#
loop_
_entity_poly.entity_id
_entity_poly.type
_entity_poly.pdbx_seq_one_letter_code
_entity_poly.pdbx_strand_id
1 'polypeptide(L)' 'MRRAPIFTFLLLLAACSDGSERTYTVDEFVADTELLTRTISDCRDNPGELRDAPNCRNAKAADGRLRLQNMRKALGG' A
#
# COMPACT_ATOMS: atom_id res chain seq x y z
N MET A 1 -1.48 34.85 -26.25
CA MET A 1 -2.32 33.74 -26.76
C MET A 1 -1.57 32.39 -26.89
N ARG A 2 -0.28 32.35 -27.29
CA ARG A 2 0.49 31.08 -27.44
C ARG A 2 0.83 30.30 -26.15
N ARG A 3 0.69 30.91 -24.97
CA ARG A 3 0.99 30.24 -23.68
C ARG A 3 -0.19 29.46 -23.10
N ALA A 4 -1.41 29.77 -23.53
CA ALA A 4 -2.62 29.06 -23.10
C ALA A 4 -2.53 27.53 -23.29
N PRO A 5 -2.11 26.99 -24.46
CA PRO A 5 -2.05 25.54 -24.64
C PRO A 5 -1.00 24.87 -23.74
N ILE A 6 0.10 25.55 -23.43
CA ILE A 6 1.16 25.03 -22.55
C ILE A 6 0.62 24.89 -21.12
N PHE A 7 -0.11 25.88 -20.63
CA PHE A 7 -0.74 25.82 -19.31
C PHE A 7 -1.81 24.72 -19.24
N THR A 8 -2.63 24.58 -20.28
CA THR A 8 -3.63 23.50 -20.35
C THR A 8 -2.97 22.11 -20.34
N PHE A 9 -1.84 21.95 -21.06
CA PHE A 9 -1.10 20.70 -21.10
C PHE A 9 -0.49 20.36 -19.73
N LEU A 10 0.13 21.33 -19.05
CA LEU A 10 0.70 21.13 -17.71
C LEU A 10 -0.37 20.76 -16.66
N LEU A 11 -1.57 21.33 -16.75
CA LEU A 11 -2.71 20.97 -15.89
C LEU A 11 -3.18 19.53 -16.12
N LEU A 12 -3.21 19.07 -17.39
CA LEU A 12 -3.55 17.69 -17.72
C LEU A 12 -2.49 16.70 -17.22
N LEU A 13 -1.20 17.05 -17.28
CA LEU A 13 -0.11 16.22 -16.72
C LEU A 13 -0.17 16.08 -15.20
N ALA A 14 -0.56 17.14 -14.48
CA ALA A 14 -0.71 17.07 -13.03
C ALA A 14 -1.89 16.17 -12.59
N ALA A 15 -2.91 16.02 -13.44
CA ALA A 15 -4.03 15.10 -13.18
C ALA A 15 -3.67 13.62 -13.39
N CYS A 16 -2.55 13.33 -14.05
CA CYS A 16 -2.01 11.97 -14.22
C CYS A 16 -0.99 11.58 -13.14
N SER A 17 -0.70 12.44 -12.14
CA SER A 17 0.01 11.95 -10.96
C SER A 17 -0.99 11.11 -10.17
N ASP A 18 -0.86 9.79 -10.28
CA ASP A 18 -1.63 8.82 -9.52
C ASP A 18 -1.73 9.32 -8.07
N GLY A 19 -2.95 9.65 -7.66
CA GLY A 19 -3.20 10.21 -6.35
C GLY A 19 -2.61 9.26 -5.33
N SER A 20 -1.70 9.75 -4.48
CA SER A 20 -0.97 8.89 -3.56
C SER A 20 -1.97 8.01 -2.83
N GLU A 21 -1.91 6.70 -3.08
CA GLU A 21 -2.79 5.74 -2.43
C GLU A 21 -2.72 6.01 -0.91
N ARG A 22 -3.88 6.01 -0.24
CA ARG A 22 -3.92 6.20 1.21
C ARG A 22 -2.92 5.24 1.84
N THR A 23 -2.02 5.78 2.65
CA THR A 23 -1.10 4.95 3.42
C THR A 23 -1.83 4.41 4.64
N TYR A 24 -1.99 3.08 4.71
CA TYR A 24 -2.60 2.40 5.85
C TYR A 24 -1.52 2.06 6.88
N THR A 25 -1.84 2.23 8.15
CA THR A 25 -0.99 1.84 9.27
C THR A 25 -0.99 0.33 9.46
N VAL A 26 -0.01 -0.16 10.22
CA VAL A 26 0.08 -1.58 10.58
C VAL A 26 -1.17 -2.04 11.36
N ASP A 27 -1.70 -1.21 12.26
CA ASP A 27 -2.88 -1.56 13.06
C ASP A 27 -4.15 -1.65 12.22
N GLU A 28 -4.29 -0.80 11.20
CA GLU A 28 -5.41 -0.87 10.26
C GLU A 28 -5.36 -2.18 9.45
N PHE A 29 -4.18 -2.60 8.98
CA PHE A 29 -4.02 -3.90 8.33
C PHE A 29 -4.24 -5.09 9.27
N VAL A 30 -3.90 -4.97 10.55
CA VAL A 30 -4.19 -6.01 11.56
C VAL A 30 -5.69 -6.11 11.83
N ALA A 31 -6.41 -4.98 11.79
CA ALA A 31 -7.84 -4.92 12.02
C ALA A 31 -8.67 -5.40 10.81
N ASP A 32 -8.14 -5.29 9.59
CA ASP A 32 -8.78 -5.70 8.34
C ASP A 32 -7.92 -6.72 7.57
N THR A 33 -8.22 -8.00 7.77
CA THR A 33 -7.47 -9.10 7.15
C THR A 33 -7.77 -9.24 5.65
N GLU A 34 -8.89 -8.75 5.15
CA GLU A 34 -9.22 -8.75 3.72
C GLU A 34 -8.33 -7.73 2.99
N LEU A 35 -8.28 -6.51 3.52
CA LEU A 35 -7.38 -5.46 3.04
C LEU A 35 -5.92 -5.94 3.05
N LEU A 36 -5.46 -6.51 4.17
CA LEU A 36 -4.11 -7.06 4.28
C LEU A 36 -3.83 -8.14 3.23
N THR A 37 -4.75 -9.07 3.02
CA THR A 37 -4.56 -10.18 2.08
C THR A 37 -4.45 -9.68 0.65
N ARG A 38 -5.33 -8.75 0.24
CA ARG A 38 -5.26 -8.12 -1.08
C ARG A 38 -3.93 -7.39 -1.26
N THR A 39 -3.58 -6.49 -0.33
CA THR A 39 -2.35 -5.70 -0.44
C THR A 39 -1.11 -6.59 -0.49
N ILE A 40 -1.04 -7.67 0.30
CA ILE A 40 0.08 -8.62 0.22
C ILE A 40 0.16 -9.32 -1.14
N SER A 41 -0.98 -9.63 -1.77
CA SER A 41 -1.00 -10.18 -3.14
C SER A 41 -0.41 -9.16 -4.12
N ASP A 42 -0.91 -7.93 -4.10
CA ASP A 42 -0.47 -6.86 -5.01
C ASP A 42 1.06 -6.63 -4.87
N CYS A 43 1.55 -6.62 -3.63
CA CYS A 43 2.99 -6.48 -3.34
C CYS A 43 3.84 -7.64 -3.86
N ARG A 44 3.29 -8.86 -3.94
CA ARG A 44 3.98 -10.06 -4.45
C ARG A 44 3.94 -10.14 -5.98
N ASP A 45 2.87 -9.64 -6.58
CA ASP A 45 2.68 -9.65 -8.02
C ASP A 45 3.56 -8.58 -8.70
N ASN A 46 3.90 -7.48 -8.00
CA ASN A 46 4.81 -6.45 -8.49
C ASN A 46 5.93 -6.08 -7.49
N PRO A 47 6.88 -6.99 -7.22
CA PRO A 47 7.93 -6.78 -6.23
C PRO A 47 9.01 -5.81 -6.73
N GLY A 48 9.03 -5.44 -8.02
CA GLY A 48 9.94 -4.42 -8.53
C GLY A 48 9.48 -3.03 -8.11
N GLU A 49 8.25 -2.68 -8.49
CA GLU A 49 7.73 -1.32 -8.31
C GLU A 49 7.19 -1.10 -6.89
N LEU A 50 6.54 -2.11 -6.28
CA LEU A 50 5.81 -1.94 -5.02
C LEU A 50 6.58 -2.36 -3.77
N ARG A 51 7.73 -3.04 -3.88
CA ARG A 51 8.41 -3.63 -2.71
C ARG A 51 8.69 -2.63 -1.59
N ASP A 52 9.07 -1.42 -1.96
CA ASP A 52 9.46 -0.33 -1.07
C ASP A 52 8.33 0.68 -0.85
N ALA A 53 7.14 0.45 -1.44
CA ALA A 53 5.95 1.27 -1.22
C ALA A 53 5.51 1.21 0.26
N PRO A 54 5.04 2.33 0.86
CA PRO A 54 4.64 2.39 2.26
C PRO A 54 3.62 1.31 2.66
N ASN A 55 2.59 1.11 1.84
CA ASN A 55 1.56 0.10 2.09
C ASN A 55 2.13 -1.33 2.10
N CYS A 56 3.06 -1.66 1.20
CA CYS A 56 3.72 -2.96 1.21
C CYS A 56 4.58 -3.18 2.45
N ARG A 57 5.30 -2.16 2.93
CA ARG A 57 6.09 -2.27 4.17
C ARG A 57 5.19 -2.48 5.38
N ASN A 58 4.09 -1.73 5.48
CA ASN A 58 3.15 -1.84 6.58
C ASN A 58 2.37 -3.17 6.56
N ALA A 59 1.91 -3.62 5.39
CA ALA A 59 1.25 -4.90 5.22
C ALA A 59 2.17 -6.08 5.61
N LYS A 60 3.44 -6.07 5.19
CA LYS A 60 4.42 -7.10 5.58
C LYS A 60 4.65 -7.14 7.10
N ALA A 61 4.70 -5.97 7.74
CA ALA A 61 4.81 -5.89 9.21
C ALA A 61 3.55 -6.44 9.91
N ALA A 62 2.34 -6.14 9.38
CA ALA A 62 1.08 -6.67 9.88
C ALA A 62 0.98 -8.19 9.74
N ASP A 63 1.31 -8.75 8.57
CA ASP A 63 1.35 -10.21 8.33
C ASP A 63 2.31 -10.90 9.31
N GLY A 64 3.51 -10.34 9.50
CA GLY A 64 4.48 -10.84 10.49
C GLY A 64 3.92 -10.83 11.92
N ARG A 65 3.25 -9.73 12.33
CA ARG A 65 2.64 -9.62 13.66
C ARG A 65 1.53 -10.66 13.86
N LEU A 66 0.63 -10.84 12.89
CA LEU A 66 -0.45 -11.82 12.96
C LEU A 66 0.10 -13.25 13.04
N ARG A 67 1.14 -13.58 12.26
CA ARG A 67 1.81 -14.89 12.34
C ARG A 67 2.37 -15.16 13.72
N LEU A 68 3.06 -14.19 14.33
CA LEU A 68 3.59 -14.31 15.69
C LEU A 68 2.48 -14.45 16.73
N GLN A 69 1.39 -13.69 16.60
CA GLN A 69 0.23 -13.81 17.50
C GLN A 69 -0.43 -15.19 17.40
N ASN A 70 -0.60 -15.71 16.18
CA ASN A 70 -1.17 -17.04 15.94
C ASN A 70 -0.26 -18.14 16.49
N MET A 71 1.06 -18.00 16.32
CA MET A 71 2.03 -18.90 16.93
C MET A 71 1.92 -18.88 18.46
N ARG A 72 1.85 -17.69 19.08
CA ARG A 72 1.69 -17.58 20.55
C ARG A 72 0.42 -18.26 21.04
N LYS A 73 -0.71 -18.04 20.36
CA LYS A 73 -2.00 -18.70 20.66
C LYS A 73 -1.88 -20.23 20.53
N ALA A 74 -1.23 -20.72 19.48
CA ALA A 74 -1.02 -22.16 19.26
C ALA A 74 -0.14 -22.81 20.34
N LEU A 75 0.77 -22.04 20.94
CA LEU A 75 1.65 -22.49 22.03
C LEU A 75 1.02 -22.32 23.44
N GLY A 76 -0.26 -21.94 23.52
CA GLY A 76 -0.99 -21.82 24.79
C GLY A 76 -0.72 -20.54 25.59
N GLY A 77 -0.21 -19.48 24.94
CA GLY A 77 -0.03 -18.15 25.54
C GLY A 77 -1.13 -17.15 25.20
#